data_AF-A0A0S4XGR3-F1
#
_entry.id   AF-A0A0S4XGR3-F1
#
_cell.length_a   1.000
_cell.length_b   1.000
_cell.length_c   1.000
_cell.angle_alpha   90.00
_cell.angle_beta   90.00
_cell.angle_gamma   90.00
#
_symmetry.space_group_name_H-M   'P 1'
#
loop_
_entity.id
_entity.type
_entity.pdbx_description
1 polymer ?
#
loop_
_entity_poly.entity_id
_entity_poly.type
_entity_poly.pdbx_seq_one_letter_code
_entity_poly.pdbx_strand_id
1 'polypeptide(L)'
;MLTYARLTDPLALLWAGAVMGMFVNGMIGGYGALISEAFPTAARATAQNVLFNLGRAVGGFGPVVVGSLAAAYSFRTAIALLAGLYVLDMLATMALVPERKGAELA
;
A
#
# COMPACT_ATOMS: atom_id res chain seq x y z
N MET A 1 -1.04 11.86 -4.80
CA MET A 1 0.32 11.98 -4.22
C MET A 1 1.12 13.13 -4.85
N LEU A 2 1.23 13.20 -6.19
CA LEU A 2 1.99 14.26 -6.89
C LEU A 2 1.41 15.68 -6.74
N THR A 3 0.09 15.82 -6.64
CA THR A 3 -0.59 17.10 -6.39
C THR A 3 -0.45 17.54 -4.94
N TYR A 4 -0.62 16.63 -3.98
CA TYR A 4 -0.42 16.88 -2.54
C TYR A 4 0.97 17.46 -2.22
N ALA A 5 2.02 16.91 -2.84
CA ALA A 5 3.39 17.38 -2.66
C ALA A 5 3.67 18.81 -3.19
N ARG A 6 2.71 19.42 -3.90
CA ARG A 6 2.80 20.79 -4.42
C ARG A 6 1.97 21.79 -3.60
N LEU A 7 1.18 21.33 -2.63
CA LEU A 7 0.35 22.19 -1.79
C LEU A 7 1.17 22.79 -0.66
N THR A 8 1.16 24.12 -0.56
CA THR A 8 1.77 24.89 0.53
C THR A 8 0.74 25.52 1.46
N ASP A 9 -0.54 25.52 1.07
CA ASP A 9 -1.63 26.09 1.86
C ASP A 9 -2.06 25.13 3.00
N PRO A 10 -2.05 25.57 4.28
CA PRO A 10 -2.38 24.72 5.42
C PRO A 10 -3.79 24.10 5.39
N LEU A 11 -4.80 24.85 4.95
CA LEU A 11 -6.18 24.34 4.89
C LEU A 11 -6.34 23.32 3.77
N ALA A 12 -5.68 23.57 2.64
CA ALA A 12 -5.71 22.65 1.52
C ALA A 12 -4.92 21.36 1.82
N LEU A 13 -3.82 21.44 2.59
CA LEU A 13 -3.09 20.28 3.10
C LEU A 13 -3.93 19.44 4.07
N LEU A 14 -4.73 20.08 4.92
CA LEU A 14 -5.64 19.38 5.85
C LEU A 14 -6.67 18.54 5.08
N TRP A 15 -7.40 19.16 4.15
CA TRP A 15 -8.44 18.46 3.39
C TRP A 15 -7.88 17.43 2.41
N ALA A 16 -6.82 17.78 1.69
CA ALA A 16 -6.17 16.83 0.78
C ALA A 16 -5.53 15.66 1.53
N GLY A 17 -4.98 15.91 2.73
CA GLY A 17 -4.45 14.90 3.64
C GLY A 17 -5.54 13.99 4.19
N ALA A 18 -6.70 14.54 4.58
CA ALA A 18 -7.84 13.77 5.05
C ALA A 18 -8.38 12.83 3.97
N VAL A 19 -8.58 13.33 2.75
CA VAL A 19 -9.02 12.52 1.61
C VAL A 19 -7.99 11.45 1.28
N MET A 20 -6.70 11.82 1.19
CA MET A 20 -5.63 10.86 0.92
C MET A 20 -5.55 9.78 2.01
N GLY A 21 -5.63 10.17 3.28
CA GLY A 21 -5.62 9.26 4.42
C GLY A 21 -6.78 8.27 4.39
N MET A 22 -7.98 8.74 4.04
CA MET A 22 -9.16 7.88 3.88
C MET A 22 -8.95 6.79 2.81
N PHE A 23 -8.40 7.14 1.65
CA PHE A 23 -8.12 6.16 0.60
C PHE A 23 -6.99 5.18 0.98
N VAL A 24 -5.91 5.69 1.59
CA VAL A 24 -4.78 4.85 2.04
C VAL A 24 -5.21 3.87 3.13
N ASN A 25 -6.00 4.32 4.11
CA ASN A 25 -6.51 3.44 5.16
C ASN A 25 -7.61 2.50 4.64
N GLY A 26 -8.43 2.97 3.70
CA GLY A 26 -9.47 2.17 3.05
C GLY A 26 -8.93 0.96 2.27
N MET A 27 -7.73 1.05 1.69
CA MET A 27 -7.06 -0.09 1.05
C MET A 27 -6.86 -1.28 2.00
N ILE A 28 -6.57 -1.02 3.29
CA ILE A 28 -6.37 -2.08 4.29
C ILE A 28 -7.65 -2.91 4.46
N GLY A 29 -8.82 -2.27 4.39
CA GLY A 29 -10.12 -2.95 4.38
C GLY A 29 -10.33 -3.84 3.16
N GLY A 30 -9.91 -3.39 1.97
CA GLY A 30 -9.96 -4.17 0.73
C GLY A 30 -9.06 -5.41 0.76
N TYR A 31 -7.85 -5.29 1.29
CA TYR A 31 -6.94 -6.44 1.49
C TYR A 31 -7.51 -7.46 2.48
N GLY A 32 -8.22 -7.01 3.53
CA GLY A 32 -8.92 -7.90 4.47
C GLY A 32 -10.03 -8.74 3.82
N ALA A 33 -10.79 -8.15 2.89
CA ALA A 33 -11.81 -8.87 2.13
C ALA A 33 -11.18 -9.94 1.21
N LEU A 34 -10.13 -9.59 0.48
CA LEU A 34 -9.37 -10.52 -0.38
C LEU A 34 -8.78 -11.70 0.40
N ILE A 35 -8.18 -11.46 1.56
CA ILE A 35 -7.61 -12.52 2.42
C ILE A 35 -8.71 -13.42 2.98
N SER A 36 -9.88 -12.86 3.30
CA SER A 36 -11.04 -13.64 3.76
C SER A 36 -11.62 -14.56 2.67
N GLU A 37 -11.53 -14.16 1.41
CA GLU A 37 -11.98 -15.00 0.28
C GLU A 37 -10.92 -16.03 -0.13
N ALA A 38 -9.63 -15.70 -0.07
CA ALA A 38 -8.55 -16.58 -0.51
C ALA A 38 -8.16 -17.68 0.51
N PHE A 39 -8.44 -17.49 1.80
CA PHE A 39 -8.02 -18.41 2.85
C PHE A 39 -9.19 -18.98 3.68
N PRO A 40 -9.14 -20.29 4.04
CA PRO A 40 -10.14 -20.90 4.92
C PRO A 40 -10.13 -20.24 6.31
N THR A 41 -11.29 -20.22 6.97
CA THR A 41 -11.54 -19.53 8.25
C THR A 41 -10.50 -19.84 9.33
N ALA A 42 -10.00 -21.08 9.38
CA ALA A 42 -8.97 -21.52 10.32
C ALA A 42 -7.59 -20.87 10.08
N ALA A 43 -7.27 -20.49 8.84
CA ALA A 43 -5.96 -19.94 8.47
C ALA A 43 -5.97 -18.42 8.26
N ARG A 44 -7.14 -17.76 8.16
CA ARG A 44 -7.26 -16.31 7.92
C ARG A 44 -6.51 -15.46 8.95
N ALA A 45 -6.67 -15.76 10.23
CA ALA A 45 -6.02 -15.00 11.30
C ALA A 45 -4.48 -15.07 11.18
N THR A 46 -3.95 -16.25 10.90
CA THR A 46 -2.50 -16.45 10.70
C THR A 46 -2.01 -15.79 9.42
N ALA A 47 -2.73 -15.94 8.31
CA ALA A 47 -2.37 -15.35 7.03
C ALA A 47 -2.36 -13.81 7.11
N GLN A 48 -3.39 -13.20 7.69
CA GLN A 48 -3.46 -11.76 7.91
C GLN A 48 -2.33 -11.29 8.82
N ASN A 49 -2.07 -11.99 9.93
CA ASN A 49 -1.03 -11.59 10.88
C ASN A 49 0.37 -11.69 10.27
N VAL A 50 0.67 -12.77 9.54
CA VAL A 50 1.94 -12.96 8.84
C VAL A 50 2.11 -11.91 7.74
N LEU A 51 1.11 -11.72 6.89
CA LEU A 51 1.19 -10.74 5.79
C LEU A 51 1.36 -9.32 6.32
N PHE A 52 0.62 -8.96 7.37
CA PHE A 52 0.70 -7.64 7.97
C PHE A 52 2.03 -7.41 8.70
N ASN A 53 2.51 -8.38 9.47
CA ASN A 53 3.80 -8.26 10.15
C ASN A 53 4.98 -8.29 9.17
N LEU A 54 4.92 -9.09 8.11
CA LEU A 54 5.94 -9.11 7.07
C LEU A 54 5.95 -7.79 6.28
N GLY A 55 4.77 -7.30 5.89
CA GLY A 55 4.61 -6.00 5.25
C GLY A 55 5.11 -4.86 6.13
N ARG A 56 4.90 -4.94 7.45
CA ARG A 56 5.40 -3.95 8.41
C ARG A 56 6.91 -4.07 8.65
N ALA A 57 7.46 -5.28 8.64
CA ALA A 57 8.90 -5.51 8.76
C ALA A 57 9.65 -4.93 7.54
N VAL A 58 9.15 -5.19 6.32
CA VAL A 58 9.73 -4.66 5.08
C VAL A 58 9.44 -3.16 4.94
N GLY A 59 8.19 -2.74 5.18
CA GLY A 59 7.76 -1.34 5.11
C GLY A 59 8.41 -0.44 6.15
N GLY A 60 8.86 -1.00 7.29
CA GLY A 60 9.63 -0.30 8.31
C GLY A 60 10.96 0.27 7.80
N PHE A 61 11.52 -0.29 6.73
CA PHE A 61 12.70 0.26 6.06
C PHE A 61 12.37 1.44 5.12
N GLY A 62 11.09 1.70 4.88
CA GLY A 62 10.61 2.77 3.99
C GLY A 62 11.22 4.15 4.29
N PRO A 63 11.21 4.64 5.54
CA PRO A 63 11.81 5.93 5.89
C PRO A 63 13.32 6.00 5.60
N VAL A 64 14.06 4.90 5.81
CA VAL A 64 15.51 4.84 5.56
C VAL A 64 15.79 4.88 4.06
N VAL A 65 15.04 4.11 3.27
CA VAL A 65 15.16 4.09 1.80
C VAL A 65 14.77 5.45 1.20
N VAL A 66 13.64 6.01 1.62
CA VAL A 66 13.17 7.33 1.14
C VAL A 66 14.12 8.45 1.57
N GLY A 67 14.59 8.42 2.82
CA GLY A 67 15.52 9.40 3.36
C GLY A 67 16.88 9.37 2.66
N SER A 68 17.45 8.18 2.44
CA SER A 68 18.71 8.02 1.71
C SER A 68 18.61 8.45 0.24
N LEU A 69 17.51 8.12 -0.45
CA LEU A 69 17.28 8.59 -1.82
C LEU A 69 17.03 10.10 -1.90
N ALA A 70 16.33 10.67 -0.92
CA ALA A 70 16.11 12.11 -0.85
C ALA A 70 17.42 12.87 -0.63
N ALA A 71 18.33 12.32 0.19
CA ALA A 71 19.65 12.90 0.46
C ALA A 71 20.60 12.78 -0.74
N ALA A 72 20.55 11.68 -1.49
CA ALA A 72 21.45 11.43 -2.61
C ALA A 72 21.01 12.08 -3.94
N TYR A 73 19.69 12.16 -4.19
CA TYR A 73 19.16 12.62 -5.49
C TYR A 73 18.23 13.83 -5.33
N SER A 74 17.05 13.62 -4.75
CA SER A 74 16.04 14.65 -4.43
C SER A 74 14.76 13.99 -3.92
N PHE A 75 13.96 14.72 -3.14
CA PHE A 75 12.64 14.30 -2.68
C PHE A 75 11.70 13.94 -3.84
N ARG A 76 11.83 14.60 -5.00
CA ARG A 76 11.03 14.31 -6.20
C ARG A 76 11.30 12.90 -6.73
N THR A 77 12.56 12.49 -6.76
CA THR A 77 12.97 11.17 -7.27
C THR A 77 12.48 10.06 -6.34
N ALA A 78 12.55 10.28 -5.02
CA ALA A 78 12.04 9.33 -4.03
C ALA A 78 10.52 9.11 -4.16
N ILE A 79 9.74 10.18 -4.35
CA ILE A 79 8.29 10.10 -4.57
C ILE A 79 7.97 9.42 -5.92
N ALA A 80 8.73 9.72 -6.98
CA ALA A 80 8.54 9.10 -8.29
C ALA A 80 8.79 7.58 -8.26
N LEU A 81 9.80 7.14 -7.52
CA LEU A 81 10.08 5.71 -7.32
C LEU A 81 9.00 5.01 -6.50
N LEU A 82 8.49 5.64 -5.44
CA LEU A 82 7.34 5.14 -4.68
C LEU A 82 6.09 4.98 -5.57
N ALA A 83 5.81 5.96 -6.43
CA ALA A 83 4.72 5.88 -7.39
C ALA A 83 4.92 4.74 -8.40
N GLY A 84 6.15 4.55 -8.90
CA GLY A 84 6.49 3.41 -9.77
C GLY A 84 6.31 2.07 -9.08
N LEU A 85 6.68 1.97 -7.80
CA LEU A 85 6.50 0.77 -7.00
C LEU A 85 5.02 0.41 -6.82
N TYR A 86 4.15 1.41 -6.66
CA TYR A 86 2.69 1.23 -6.63
C TYR A 86 2.12 0.71 -7.94
N VAL A 87 2.60 1.22 -9.09
CA VAL A 87 2.17 0.72 -10.40
C VAL A 87 2.66 -0.72 -10.60
N LEU A 88 3.89 -1.03 -10.19
CA LEU A 88 4.43 -2.38 -10.25
C LEU A 88 3.66 -3.34 -9.35
N ASP A 89 3.27 -2.94 -8.14
CA ASP A 89 2.41 -3.72 -7.24
C ASP A 89 1.03 -3.97 -7.85
N MET A 90 0.46 -2.96 -8.51
CA MET A 90 -0.83 -3.09 -9.20
C MET A 90 -0.73 -4.07 -10.38
N LEU A 91 0.34 -4.01 -11.17
CA LEU A 91 0.62 -4.95 -12.26
C LEU A 91 0.89 -6.36 -11.73
N ALA A 92 1.65 -6.48 -10.64
CA ALA A 92 1.96 -7.75 -9.99
C ALA A 92 0.69 -8.37 -9.40
N THR A 93 -0.18 -7.58 -8.77
CA THR A 93 -1.48 -8.04 -8.29
C THR A 93 -2.34 -8.53 -9.45
N MET A 94 -2.41 -7.78 -10.55
CA MET A 94 -3.18 -8.19 -11.74
C MET A 94 -2.62 -9.44 -12.43
N ALA A 95 -1.31 -9.68 -12.37
CA ALA A 95 -0.64 -10.82 -13.01
C ALA A 95 -0.57 -12.07 -12.12
N LEU A 96 -0.33 -11.92 -10.82
CA LEU A 96 -0.11 -13.03 -9.87
C LEU A 96 -1.35 -13.40 -9.06
N VAL A 97 -2.37 -12.55 -8.97
CA VAL A 97 -3.61 -12.89 -8.26
C VAL A 97 -4.63 -13.36 -9.29
N PRO A 98 -4.69 -14.67 -9.63
CA PRO A 98 -5.79 -15.20 -10.41
C PRO A 98 -7.10 -14.99 -9.64
N GLU A 99 -8.14 -14.52 -10.33
CA GLU A 99 -9.48 -14.39 -9.76
C GLU A 99 -9.98 -15.74 -9.25
N ARG A 100 -9.83 -15.98 -7.94
CA ARG A 100 -10.54 -17.04 -7.21
C ARG A 100 -11.86 -16.52 -6.64
N LYS A 101 -12.52 -15.56 -7.31
CA LYS A 101 -13.89 -15.15 -6.98
C LYS A 101 -14.82 -16.34 -7.26
N GLY A 102 -15.17 -17.09 -6.23
CA GLY A 102 -16.20 -18.14 -6.28
C GLY A 102 -15.72 -19.57 -6.52
N ALA A 103 -14.43 -19.89 -6.40
CA ALA A 103 -14.00 -21.30 -6.39
C ALA A 103 -14.27 -21.92 -5.01
N GLU A 104 -15.02 -23.02 -4.96
CA GLU A 104 -15.24 -23.80 -3.73
C GLU A 104 -13.89 -24.13 -3.09
N LEU A 105 -13.73 -23.71 -1.84
CA LEU A 105 -12.67 -24.20 -0.97
C LEU A 105 -13.06 -25.63 -0.58
N ALA A 106 -12.51 -26.62 -1.29
CA ALA A 106 -12.55 -28.03 -0.89
C ALA A 106 -11.63 -28.30 0.31
#